data_AF-A0A9Y2IGM3-F1
#
_entry.id   AF-A0A9Y2IGM3-F1
#
_cell.length_a   1.000
_cell.length_b   1.000
_cell.length_c   1.000
_cell.angle_alpha   90.00
_cell.angle_beta   90.00
_cell.angle_gamma   90.00
#
_symmetry.space_group_name_H-M   'P 1'
#
loop_
_entity.id
_entity.type
_entity.pdbx_description
1 polymer ?
#
loop_
_entity_poly.entity_id
_entity_poly.type
_entity_poly.pdbx_seq_one_letter_code
_entity_poly.pdbx_strand_id
1 'polypeptide(L)'
;MALSTGTADAAVKEPTGPVQPNIISAALYSVVQPTIAPPGANDWNCEPSAEHPNPVLLSNGTTANAYENWANLSKVLADHGYCVFAGNFGGSPGSFLQTVGPVAGTAAQLAAFGDKVLAATGAAKLDIVGHSQGGMNPRYWIKYLGGASKIGKLIGLSPSNYGTSLFGLLTTLQAIPPVRDLVGLACASCNEQSAGSAFLTDLNAGGDTVPDIDYTVIQTKYDDVVTPYTNAFLEAAPNVKNIVLQDVCPADFTDHLGIPYDPIAEREVLNALDPAHAQTPKCVFVPPVIS
;
A
#
# COMPACT_ATOMS: atom_id res chain seq x y z
N MET A 1 -3.13 45.14 28.01
CA MET A 1 -3.74 44.41 26.89
C MET A 1 -2.81 44.51 25.70
N ALA A 2 -2.14 43.42 25.35
CA ALA A 2 -1.49 43.25 24.05
C ALA A 2 -1.81 41.82 23.63
N LEU A 3 -2.73 41.71 22.66
CA LEU A 3 -3.12 40.45 22.05
C LEU A 3 -1.98 40.03 21.12
N SER A 4 -1.28 38.96 21.48
CA SER A 4 -0.42 38.23 20.57
C SER A 4 -1.30 37.34 19.71
N THR A 5 -1.58 37.78 18.48
CA THR A 5 -2.13 36.95 17.42
C THR A 5 -1.07 35.94 17.00
N GLY A 6 -1.20 34.70 17.46
CA GLY A 6 -0.43 33.57 16.96
C GLY A 6 -0.73 33.36 15.48
N THR A 7 0.32 33.44 14.68
CA THR A 7 0.33 33.13 13.24
C THR A 7 -0.18 31.73 13.01
N ALA A 8 -1.20 31.60 12.15
CA ALA A 8 -1.56 30.31 11.56
C ALA A 8 -0.32 29.75 10.85
N ASP A 9 0.18 28.62 11.34
CA ASP A 9 1.25 27.88 10.69
C ASP A 9 0.68 27.41 9.34
N ALA A 10 1.13 28.02 8.24
CA ALA A 10 0.75 27.57 6.92
C ALA A 10 1.30 26.15 6.75
N ALA A 11 0.43 25.14 6.77
CA ALA A 11 0.84 23.75 6.69
C ALA A 11 1.63 23.53 5.39
N VAL A 12 2.92 23.23 5.56
CA VAL A 12 3.92 23.11 4.51
C VAL A 12 3.64 21.83 3.70
N LYS A 13 3.46 21.97 2.38
CA LYS A 13 3.47 20.82 1.46
C LYS A 13 4.82 20.12 1.57
N GLU A 14 4.81 18.84 1.94
CA GLU A 14 6.04 18.07 2.11
C GLU A 14 6.80 17.97 0.77
N PRO A 15 8.14 18.02 0.77
CA PRO A 15 8.92 17.81 -0.45
C PRO A 15 8.62 16.44 -1.07
N THR A 16 8.26 16.44 -2.35
CA THR A 16 7.99 15.21 -3.11
C THR A 16 9.09 14.94 -4.15
N GLY A 17 9.36 13.67 -4.43
CA GLY A 17 10.24 13.28 -5.53
C GLY A 17 9.52 13.22 -6.89
N PRO A 18 10.26 12.99 -7.99
CA PRO A 18 9.68 12.85 -9.33
C PRO A 18 8.92 11.53 -9.51
N VAL A 19 8.07 11.47 -10.54
CA VAL A 19 7.47 10.20 -10.97
C VAL A 19 8.55 9.24 -11.47
N GLN A 20 8.40 7.95 -11.17
CA GLN A 20 9.33 6.90 -11.61
C GLN A 20 8.62 5.87 -12.48
N PRO A 21 9.31 5.30 -13.48
CA PRO A 21 8.70 4.35 -14.42
C PRO A 21 8.56 2.93 -13.85
N ASN A 22 9.30 2.60 -12.78
CA ASN A 22 9.24 1.30 -12.13
C ASN A 22 9.86 1.38 -10.72
N ILE A 23 9.61 0.33 -9.94
CA ILE A 23 10.07 0.20 -8.57
C ILE A 23 11.60 0.22 -8.42
N ILE A 24 12.37 -0.33 -9.37
CA ILE A 24 13.84 -0.33 -9.31
C ILE A 24 14.40 1.09 -9.40
N SER A 25 13.88 1.89 -10.34
CA SER A 25 14.28 3.29 -10.51
C SER A 25 13.90 4.11 -9.28
N ALA A 26 12.73 3.85 -8.70
CA ALA A 26 12.27 4.49 -7.47
C ALA A 26 13.12 4.11 -6.24
N ALA A 27 13.51 2.83 -6.12
CA ALA A 27 14.39 2.34 -5.07
C ALA A 27 15.75 3.04 -5.13
N LEU A 28 16.37 3.12 -6.31
CA LEU A 28 17.65 3.80 -6.50
C LEU A 28 17.58 5.29 -6.11
N TYR A 29 16.49 5.97 -6.45
CA TYR A 29 16.27 7.36 -6.03
C TYR A 29 16.09 7.48 -4.52
N SER A 30 15.34 6.55 -3.90
CA SER A 30 15.07 6.60 -2.47
C SER A 30 16.31 6.29 -1.61
N VAL A 31 17.32 5.59 -2.12
CA VAL A 31 18.61 5.43 -1.42
C VAL A 31 19.24 6.77 -1.06
N VAL A 32 19.16 7.76 -1.95
CA VAL A 32 19.72 9.11 -1.71
C VAL A 32 18.75 10.06 -1.01
N GLN A 33 17.46 9.73 -1.00
CA GLN A 33 16.38 10.55 -0.42
C GLN A 33 15.36 9.65 0.33
N PRO A 34 15.76 8.97 1.42
CA PRO A 34 14.98 7.87 2.02
C PRO A 34 13.66 8.29 2.68
N THR A 35 13.48 9.60 2.89
CA THR A 35 12.30 10.17 3.53
C THR A 35 11.49 11.07 2.61
N ILE A 36 11.82 11.12 1.31
CA ILE A 36 11.04 11.92 0.36
C ILE A 36 9.63 11.34 0.21
N ALA A 37 8.63 12.19 0.05
CA ALA A 37 7.27 11.73 -0.23
C ALA A 37 7.10 11.39 -1.72
N PRO A 38 6.21 10.44 -2.09
CA PRO A 38 5.86 10.22 -3.48
C PRO A 38 5.16 11.45 -4.08
N PRO A 39 5.28 11.68 -5.40
CA PRO A 39 4.62 12.77 -6.09
C PRO A 39 3.11 12.76 -5.85
N GLY A 40 2.54 13.93 -5.56
CA GLY A 40 1.10 14.10 -5.33
C GLY A 40 0.62 13.72 -3.92
N ALA A 41 1.46 13.12 -3.07
CA ALA A 41 1.08 12.80 -1.70
C ALA A 41 1.33 13.95 -0.72
N ASN A 42 0.69 13.84 0.45
CA ASN A 42 0.95 14.62 1.66
C ASN A 42 0.72 16.14 1.48
N ASP A 43 -0.26 16.51 0.66
CA ASP A 43 -0.85 17.85 0.73
C ASP A 43 -1.83 17.90 1.90
N TRP A 44 -1.34 18.32 3.07
CA TRP A 44 -2.11 18.40 4.31
C TRP A 44 -3.23 19.44 4.28
N ASN A 45 -3.32 20.28 3.24
CA ASN A 45 -4.44 21.20 3.01
C ASN A 45 -5.44 20.67 1.97
N CYS A 46 -5.27 19.44 1.50
CA CYS A 46 -6.19 18.84 0.54
C CYS A 46 -7.56 18.60 1.19
N GLU A 47 -8.61 19.08 0.54
CA GLU A 47 -10.00 18.87 0.94
C GLU A 47 -10.63 17.82 0.02
N PRO A 48 -11.04 16.64 0.54
CA PRO A 48 -11.72 15.62 -0.25
C PRO A 48 -12.99 16.18 -0.91
N SER A 49 -13.17 15.88 -2.20
CA SER A 49 -14.31 16.39 -2.97
C SER A 49 -15.58 15.58 -2.70
N ALA A 50 -16.73 16.06 -3.17
CA ALA A 50 -17.96 15.27 -3.12
C ALA A 50 -17.89 14.01 -4.01
N GLU A 51 -17.07 14.02 -5.06
CA GLU A 51 -16.83 12.88 -5.95
C GLU A 51 -15.89 11.85 -5.31
N HIS A 52 -14.91 12.33 -4.53
CA HIS A 52 -13.92 11.50 -3.83
C HIS A 52 -13.87 11.91 -2.34
N PRO A 53 -14.89 11.55 -1.54
CA PRO A 53 -15.04 12.05 -0.16
C PRO A 53 -14.08 11.42 0.84
N ASN A 54 -13.48 10.28 0.50
CA ASN A 54 -12.47 9.61 1.32
C ASN A 54 -11.07 9.93 0.78
N PRO A 55 -10.14 10.45 1.61
CA PRO A 55 -8.73 10.51 1.23
C PRO A 55 -8.17 9.08 1.10
N VAL A 56 -7.11 8.93 0.32
CA VAL A 56 -6.44 7.64 0.08
C VAL A 56 -5.13 7.57 0.86
N LEU A 57 -4.97 6.55 1.70
CA LEU A 57 -3.75 6.24 2.42
C LEU A 57 -3.02 5.07 1.75
N LEU A 58 -1.77 5.30 1.34
CA LEU A 58 -0.91 4.29 0.73
C LEU A 58 -0.10 3.54 1.79
N SER A 59 -0.15 2.22 1.76
CA SER A 59 0.44 1.32 2.78
C SER A 59 1.50 0.40 2.16
N ASN A 60 2.76 0.60 2.53
CA ASN A 60 3.92 0.05 1.81
C ASN A 60 4.10 -1.46 2.03
N GLY A 61 4.71 -2.13 1.04
CA GLY A 61 5.16 -3.52 1.13
C GLY A 61 6.42 -3.68 1.97
N THR A 62 6.80 -4.94 2.26
CA THR A 62 7.99 -5.28 3.06
C THR A 62 9.24 -4.61 2.47
N THR A 63 10.11 -4.05 3.32
CA THR A 63 11.34 -3.31 2.96
C THR A 63 11.15 -1.98 2.23
N ALA A 64 9.98 -1.72 1.64
CA ALA A 64 9.75 -0.53 0.85
C ALA A 64 9.39 0.69 1.73
N ASN A 65 10.02 1.82 1.43
CA ASN A 65 9.56 3.13 1.90
C ASN A 65 8.43 3.67 1.00
N ALA A 66 7.80 4.77 1.45
CA ALA A 66 6.65 5.38 0.81
C ALA A 66 6.94 5.82 -0.63
N TYR A 67 8.09 6.44 -0.89
CA TYR A 67 8.42 6.91 -2.23
C TYR A 67 8.67 5.73 -3.18
N GLU A 68 9.54 4.80 -2.80
CA GLU A 68 9.87 3.63 -3.63
C GLU A 68 8.63 2.85 -4.05
N ASN A 69 7.68 2.64 -3.13
CA ASN A 69 6.51 1.84 -3.45
C ASN A 69 5.50 2.61 -4.33
N TRP A 70 5.46 3.95 -4.23
CA TRP A 70 4.34 4.75 -4.73
C TRP A 70 4.72 5.90 -5.66
N ALA A 71 5.96 5.92 -6.17
CA ALA A 71 6.44 7.00 -7.04
C ALA A 71 5.66 7.13 -8.37
N ASN A 72 4.81 6.16 -8.73
CA ASN A 72 3.86 6.30 -9.84
C ASN A 72 2.41 6.46 -9.36
N LEU A 73 1.82 5.41 -8.79
CA LEU A 73 0.39 5.37 -8.44
C LEU A 73 -0.08 6.55 -7.57
N SER A 74 0.76 7.08 -6.67
CA SER A 74 0.43 8.29 -5.91
C SER A 74 0.07 9.48 -6.80
N LYS A 75 0.85 9.70 -7.87
CA LYS A 75 0.61 10.80 -8.81
C LYS A 75 -0.60 10.52 -9.69
N VAL A 76 -0.79 9.27 -10.11
CA VAL A 76 -1.99 8.85 -10.87
C VAL A 76 -3.25 9.16 -10.06
N LEU A 77 -3.29 8.77 -8.78
CA LEU A 77 -4.42 9.05 -7.90
C LEU A 77 -4.63 10.55 -7.69
N ALA A 78 -3.57 11.31 -7.43
CA ALA A 78 -3.66 12.76 -7.28
C ALA A 78 -4.16 13.47 -8.55
N ASP A 79 -3.72 13.02 -9.74
CA ASP A 79 -4.19 13.54 -11.03
C ASP A 79 -5.65 13.19 -11.32
N HIS A 80 -6.15 12.12 -10.69
CA HIS A 80 -7.55 11.74 -10.66
C HIS A 80 -8.35 12.45 -9.54
N GLY A 81 -7.76 13.40 -8.83
CA GLY A 81 -8.46 14.26 -7.87
C GLY A 81 -8.61 13.68 -6.45
N TYR A 82 -7.92 12.60 -6.12
CA TYR A 82 -7.88 12.08 -4.75
C TYR A 82 -6.91 12.88 -3.88
N CYS A 83 -7.27 13.10 -2.61
CA CYS A 83 -6.30 13.51 -1.59
C CYS A 83 -5.48 12.29 -1.15
N VAL A 84 -4.20 12.24 -1.55
CA VAL A 84 -3.33 11.07 -1.33
C VAL A 84 -2.35 11.30 -0.20
N PHE A 85 -2.15 10.31 0.65
CA PHE A 85 -1.19 10.34 1.75
C PHE A 85 -0.36 9.06 1.79
N ALA A 86 0.92 9.19 2.12
CA ALA A 86 1.84 8.07 2.23
C ALA A 86 2.91 8.36 3.29
N GLY A 87 3.33 7.33 4.02
CA GLY A 87 4.29 7.48 5.11
C GLY A 87 5.23 6.28 5.26
N ASN A 88 6.31 6.50 6.00
CA ASN A 88 7.28 5.47 6.36
C ASN A 88 6.90 4.88 7.72
N PHE A 89 6.65 3.57 7.75
CA PHE A 89 6.20 2.83 8.94
C PHE A 89 7.00 1.54 9.09
N GLY A 90 7.14 1.03 10.31
CA GLY A 90 7.74 -0.28 10.59
C GLY A 90 9.25 -0.35 10.39
N GLY A 91 9.94 0.79 10.20
CA GLY A 91 11.40 0.88 10.16
C GLY A 91 11.93 1.97 11.09
N SER A 92 13.25 2.06 11.19
CA SER A 92 13.90 3.15 11.91
C SER A 92 13.61 4.50 11.23
N PRO A 93 13.41 5.59 11.99
CA PRO A 93 13.26 6.92 11.41
C PRO A 93 14.43 7.28 10.49
N GLY A 94 14.14 7.79 9.30
CA GLY A 94 15.17 8.14 8.30
C GLY A 94 15.77 6.98 7.52
N SER A 95 15.42 5.73 7.84
CA SER A 95 15.90 4.56 7.13
C SER A 95 15.27 4.42 5.75
N PHE A 96 16.07 4.02 4.75
CA PHE A 96 15.58 3.57 3.45
C PHE A 96 14.66 2.35 3.59
N LEU A 97 15.04 1.39 4.45
CA LEU A 97 14.22 0.23 4.73
C LEU A 97 13.15 0.54 5.76
N GLN A 98 11.90 0.28 5.37
CA GLN A 98 10.71 0.38 6.20
C GLN A 98 10.00 -0.97 6.24
N THR A 99 8.92 -1.09 7.01
CA THR A 99 8.06 -2.29 7.10
C THR A 99 8.79 -3.60 7.44
N VAL A 100 9.89 -3.50 8.20
CA VAL A 100 10.74 -4.63 8.63
C VAL A 100 10.48 -5.05 10.08
N GLY A 101 9.93 -4.15 10.90
CA GLY A 101 9.56 -4.39 12.29
C GLY A 101 8.30 -5.27 12.43
N PRO A 102 7.86 -5.57 13.66
CA PRO A 102 6.66 -6.36 13.90
C PRO A 102 5.42 -5.73 13.24
N VAL A 103 4.63 -6.52 12.53
CA VAL A 103 3.47 -6.07 11.75
C VAL A 103 2.46 -5.33 12.63
N ALA A 104 2.20 -5.79 13.85
CA ALA A 104 1.31 -5.10 14.80
C ALA A 104 1.78 -3.66 15.12
N GLY A 105 3.10 -3.46 15.25
CA GLY A 105 3.67 -2.13 15.48
C GLY A 105 3.57 -1.24 14.23
N THR A 106 3.83 -1.81 13.06
CA THR A 106 3.63 -1.14 11.77
C THR A 106 2.17 -0.72 11.57
N ALA A 107 1.21 -1.59 11.89
CA ALA A 107 -0.23 -1.29 11.85
C ALA A 107 -0.61 -0.15 12.79
N ALA A 108 -0.04 -0.10 14.00
CA ALA A 108 -0.30 0.98 14.94
C ALA A 108 0.22 2.34 14.45
N GLN A 109 1.38 2.35 13.79
CA GLN A 109 1.92 3.57 13.18
C GLN A 109 1.06 4.02 11.98
N LEU A 110 0.64 3.08 11.14
CA LEU A 110 -0.28 3.35 10.02
C LEU A 110 -1.62 3.91 10.53
N ALA A 111 -2.17 3.32 11.59
CA ALA A 111 -3.42 3.77 12.22
C ALA A 111 -3.31 5.20 12.77
N ALA A 112 -2.24 5.51 13.48
CA ALA A 112 -2.00 6.85 14.00
C ALA A 112 -1.82 7.89 12.88
N PHE A 113 -1.17 7.50 11.78
CA PHE A 113 -1.04 8.36 10.61
C PHE A 113 -2.39 8.57 9.91
N GLY A 114 -3.20 7.51 9.76
CA GLY A 114 -4.56 7.61 9.24
C GLY A 114 -5.46 8.50 10.09
N ASP A 115 -5.35 8.45 11.41
CA ASP A 115 -6.06 9.35 12.32
C ASP A 115 -5.66 10.82 12.10
N LYS A 116 -4.37 11.08 11.84
CA LYS A 116 -3.91 12.43 11.45
C LYS A 116 -4.51 12.86 10.10
N VAL A 117 -4.61 11.96 9.13
CA VAL A 117 -5.23 12.23 7.82
C VAL A 117 -6.72 12.57 7.97
N LEU A 118 -7.49 11.78 8.72
CA LEU A 118 -8.90 12.05 8.99
C LEU A 118 -9.09 13.39 9.71
N ALA A 119 -8.25 13.69 10.70
CA ALA A 119 -8.30 14.96 11.41
C ALA A 119 -7.97 16.17 10.52
N ALA A 120 -6.99 16.04 9.62
CA ALA A 120 -6.58 17.12 8.73
C ALA A 120 -7.61 17.39 7.61
N THR A 121 -8.19 16.33 7.05
CA THR A 121 -9.13 16.41 5.93
C THR A 121 -10.58 16.60 6.36
N GLY A 122 -10.92 16.29 7.62
CA GLY A 122 -12.30 16.28 8.12
C GLY A 122 -13.14 15.10 7.62
N ALA A 123 -12.56 14.16 6.86
CA ALA A 123 -13.26 12.99 6.35
C ALA A 123 -13.63 12.02 7.48
N ALA A 124 -14.80 11.37 7.37
CA ALA A 124 -15.25 10.38 8.35
C ALA A 124 -14.53 9.03 8.20
N LYS A 125 -14.15 8.70 6.96
CA LYS A 125 -13.42 7.49 6.59
C LYS A 125 -12.31 7.83 5.60
N LEU A 126 -11.35 6.93 5.48
CA LEU A 126 -10.34 6.93 4.42
C LEU A 126 -10.37 5.60 3.67
N ASP A 127 -9.82 5.57 2.47
CA ASP A 127 -9.59 4.35 1.71
C ASP A 127 -8.10 4.00 1.74
N ILE A 128 -7.77 2.70 1.75
CA ILE A 128 -6.39 2.23 1.80
C ILE A 128 -6.06 1.50 0.51
N VAL A 129 -4.94 1.87 -0.11
CA VAL A 129 -4.29 1.08 -1.15
C VAL A 129 -2.98 0.54 -0.58
N GLY A 130 -2.84 -0.77 -0.55
CA GLY A 130 -1.70 -1.44 0.07
C GLY A 130 -1.03 -2.41 -0.87
N HIS A 131 0.30 -2.43 -0.87
CA HIS A 131 1.08 -3.39 -1.66
C HIS A 131 1.70 -4.46 -0.76
N SER A 132 1.66 -5.74 -1.13
CA SER A 132 2.35 -6.81 -0.40
C SER A 132 1.94 -6.85 1.08
N GLN A 133 2.89 -6.82 2.02
CA GLN A 133 2.62 -6.64 3.46
C GLN A 133 1.65 -5.50 3.72
N GLY A 134 1.76 -4.39 3.00
CA GLY A 134 0.93 -3.20 3.17
C GLY A 134 -0.52 -3.37 2.76
N GLY A 135 -0.88 -4.40 1.97
CA GLY A 135 -2.27 -4.77 1.73
C GLY A 135 -2.85 -5.71 2.80
N MET A 136 -2.01 -6.45 3.52
CA MET A 136 -2.39 -7.31 4.64
C MET A 136 -2.41 -6.55 5.98
N ASN A 137 -1.40 -5.71 6.24
CA ASN A 137 -1.18 -4.97 7.48
C ASN A 137 -2.41 -4.13 7.93
N PRO A 138 -3.17 -3.46 7.04
CA PRO A 138 -4.41 -2.78 7.40
C PRO A 138 -5.48 -3.69 8.02
N ARG A 139 -5.49 -5.00 7.73
CA ARG A 139 -6.41 -5.94 8.39
C ARG A 139 -6.16 -6.02 9.89
N TYR A 140 -4.91 -5.88 10.33
CA TYR A 140 -4.58 -5.81 11.76
C TYR A 140 -5.16 -4.55 12.40
N TRP A 141 -5.09 -3.40 11.71
CA TRP A 141 -5.72 -2.16 12.18
C TRP A 141 -7.25 -2.32 12.27
N ILE A 142 -7.89 -2.85 11.22
CA ILE A 142 -9.33 -3.12 11.20
C ILE A 142 -9.73 -3.98 12.40
N LYS A 143 -8.99 -5.07 12.63
CA LYS A 143 -9.33 -6.08 13.63
C LYS A 143 -9.06 -5.66 15.07
N TYR A 144 -7.93 -5.01 15.33
CA TYR A 144 -7.44 -4.81 16.70
C TYR A 144 -7.30 -3.36 17.13
N LEU A 145 -7.25 -2.41 16.19
CA LEU A 145 -6.93 -1.01 16.47
C LEU A 145 -8.08 -0.06 16.08
N GLY A 146 -9.29 -0.59 15.93
CA GLY A 146 -10.50 0.19 15.67
C GLY A 146 -10.62 0.74 14.25
N GLY A 147 -9.92 0.14 13.27
CA GLY A 147 -9.98 0.57 11.87
C GLY A 147 -11.34 0.32 11.20
N ALA A 148 -12.15 -0.59 11.73
CA ALA A 148 -13.46 -0.95 11.18
C ALA A 148 -14.40 0.26 10.95
N SER A 149 -14.36 1.27 11.82
CA SER A 149 -15.18 2.48 11.68
C SER A 149 -14.54 3.58 10.83
N LYS A 150 -13.25 3.46 10.51
CA LYS A 150 -12.42 4.51 9.89
C LYS A 150 -12.04 4.22 8.44
N ILE A 151 -12.15 2.97 8.02
CA ILE A 151 -11.79 2.53 6.68
C ILE A 151 -13.08 2.33 5.87
N GLY A 152 -13.11 2.86 4.65
CA GLY A 152 -14.19 2.66 3.67
C GLY A 152 -13.87 1.51 2.75
N LYS A 153 -12.66 1.51 2.20
CA LYS A 153 -12.19 0.49 1.26
C LYS A 153 -10.78 0.04 1.59
N LEU A 154 -10.50 -1.26 1.38
CA LEU A 154 -9.16 -1.82 1.40
C LEU A 154 -8.86 -2.47 0.05
N ILE A 155 -7.97 -1.85 -0.72
CA ILE A 155 -7.50 -2.33 -2.02
C ILE A 155 -6.07 -2.87 -1.85
N GLY A 156 -5.91 -4.19 -1.98
CA GLY A 156 -4.62 -4.87 -1.92
C GLY A 156 -4.06 -5.15 -3.30
N LEU A 157 -2.85 -4.69 -3.57
CA LEU A 157 -2.01 -5.07 -4.70
C LEU A 157 -1.03 -6.17 -4.23
N SER A 158 -1.22 -7.39 -4.73
CA SER A 158 -0.47 -8.57 -4.29
C SER A 158 -0.33 -8.76 -2.76
N PRO A 159 -1.40 -8.63 -1.96
CA PRO A 159 -1.30 -8.67 -0.50
C PRO A 159 -0.87 -10.04 0.04
N SER A 160 -0.10 -10.08 1.12
CA SER A 160 0.32 -11.34 1.76
C SER A 160 -0.71 -11.88 2.77
N ASN A 161 -2.00 -11.94 2.41
CA ASN A 161 -3.11 -12.20 3.35
C ASN A 161 -3.03 -13.56 4.09
N TYR A 162 -2.61 -14.61 3.38
CA TYR A 162 -2.31 -15.92 3.97
C TYR A 162 -0.81 -16.24 3.97
N GLY A 163 0.01 -15.21 3.77
CA GLY A 163 1.46 -15.29 3.83
C GLY A 163 2.12 -15.91 2.61
N THR A 164 3.43 -16.05 2.74
CA THR A 164 4.35 -16.54 1.71
C THR A 164 5.28 -17.62 2.29
N SER A 165 6.07 -18.27 1.43
CA SER A 165 7.25 -18.99 1.87
C SER A 165 8.41 -18.02 2.17
N LEU A 166 9.29 -18.39 3.11
CA LEU A 166 10.52 -17.62 3.36
C LEU A 166 11.37 -17.46 2.08
N PHE A 167 11.32 -18.44 1.19
CA PHE A 167 12.01 -18.39 -0.10
C PHE A 167 11.49 -17.26 -0.99
N GLY A 168 10.16 -17.13 -1.18
CA GLY A 168 9.58 -16.05 -1.99
C GLY A 168 9.95 -14.66 -1.45
N LEU A 169 9.99 -14.52 -0.13
CA LEU A 169 10.42 -13.28 0.51
C LEU A 169 11.91 -12.97 0.29
N LEU A 170 12.78 -13.98 0.38
CA LEU A 170 14.21 -13.81 0.07
C LEU A 170 14.45 -13.45 -1.40
N THR A 171 13.70 -14.04 -2.33
CA THR A 171 13.74 -13.69 -3.77
C THR A 171 13.45 -12.20 -3.97
N THR A 172 12.43 -11.68 -3.27
CA THR A 172 12.07 -10.24 -3.30
C THR A 172 13.25 -9.36 -2.87
N LEU A 173 13.86 -9.69 -1.73
CA LEU A 173 14.98 -8.92 -1.17
C LEU A 173 16.18 -8.91 -2.11
N GLN A 174 16.43 -9.99 -2.84
CA GLN A 174 17.54 -10.10 -3.79
C GLN A 174 17.31 -9.34 -5.11
N ALA A 175 16.05 -9.12 -5.48
CA ALA A 175 15.70 -8.46 -6.74
C ALA A 175 15.92 -6.94 -6.71
N ILE A 176 15.90 -6.31 -5.52
CA ILE A 176 16.07 -4.86 -5.37
C ILE A 176 17.54 -4.61 -4.98
N PRO A 177 18.42 -4.07 -5.87
CA PRO A 177 19.87 -4.07 -5.62
C PRO A 177 20.29 -3.41 -4.30
N PRO A 178 19.75 -2.24 -3.90
CA PRO A 178 20.04 -1.65 -2.59
C PRO A 178 19.65 -2.52 -1.39
N VAL A 179 18.58 -3.31 -1.51
CA VAL A 179 18.10 -4.22 -0.45
C VAL A 179 18.97 -5.46 -0.38
N ARG A 180 19.30 -6.04 -1.55
CA ARG A 180 20.15 -7.24 -1.69
C ARG A 180 21.49 -7.08 -0.98
N ASP A 181 22.08 -5.89 -1.09
CA ASP A 181 23.41 -5.62 -0.57
C ASP A 181 23.42 -5.42 0.96
N LEU A 182 22.25 -5.42 1.62
CA LEU A 182 22.10 -5.30 3.05
C LEU A 182 22.10 -6.67 3.77
N VAL A 183 23.31 -7.19 4.03
CA VAL A 183 23.52 -8.45 4.76
C VAL A 183 23.04 -8.34 6.21
N GLY A 184 22.30 -9.35 6.70
CA GLY A 184 21.96 -9.48 8.13
C GLY A 184 20.76 -8.65 8.60
N LEU A 185 19.90 -8.21 7.68
CA LEU A 185 18.68 -7.46 8.00
C LEU A 185 17.80 -8.22 9.02
N ALA A 186 17.60 -7.61 10.18
CA ALA A 186 16.57 -8.05 11.12
C ALA A 186 15.19 -7.67 10.56
N CYS A 187 14.41 -8.68 10.17
CA CYS A 187 13.08 -8.49 9.62
C CYS A 187 12.09 -9.36 10.41
N ALA A 188 11.45 -8.76 11.41
CA ALA A 188 10.42 -9.43 12.21
C ALA A 188 9.18 -9.74 11.36
N SER A 189 8.75 -8.76 10.55
CA SER A 189 7.63 -8.93 9.62
C SER A 189 7.86 -10.06 8.62
N CYS A 190 9.11 -10.37 8.27
CA CYS A 190 9.43 -11.47 7.37
C CYS A 190 9.05 -12.84 7.96
N ASN A 191 9.30 -13.03 9.25
CA ASN A 191 8.89 -14.25 9.96
C ASN A 191 7.36 -14.27 10.16
N GLU A 192 6.77 -13.13 10.48
CA GLU A 192 5.32 -13.01 10.67
C GLU A 192 4.52 -13.24 9.38
N GLN A 193 5.09 -12.92 8.21
CA GLN A 193 4.46 -13.17 6.91
C GLN A 193 4.65 -14.60 6.39
N SER A 194 5.39 -15.45 7.10
CA SER A 194 5.49 -16.86 6.73
C SER A 194 4.12 -17.54 6.86
N ALA A 195 3.68 -18.27 5.84
CA ALA A 195 2.42 -18.99 5.88
C ALA A 195 2.36 -19.93 7.10
N GLY A 196 1.26 -19.88 7.85
CA GLY A 196 1.11 -20.63 9.11
C GLY A 196 1.86 -20.05 10.32
N SER A 197 2.42 -18.83 10.22
CA SER A 197 2.94 -18.13 11.39
C SER A 197 1.84 -17.92 12.44
N ALA A 198 2.25 -17.79 13.71
CA ALA A 198 1.32 -17.47 14.79
C ALA A 198 0.58 -16.14 14.53
N PHE A 199 1.28 -15.16 13.95
CA PHE A 199 0.70 -13.87 13.58
C PHE A 199 -0.42 -14.02 12.54
N LEU A 200 -0.18 -14.70 11.42
CA LEU A 200 -1.21 -14.87 10.37
C LEU A 200 -2.34 -15.80 10.82
N THR A 201 -2.03 -16.80 11.63
CA THR A 201 -3.05 -17.66 12.25
C THR A 201 -4.00 -16.82 13.11
N ASP A 202 -3.46 -15.93 13.94
CA ASP A 202 -4.25 -15.01 14.75
C ASP A 202 -5.01 -13.99 13.90
N LEU A 203 -4.36 -13.36 12.92
CA LEU A 203 -4.98 -12.36 12.04
C LEU A 203 -6.16 -12.93 11.26
N ASN A 204 -6.02 -14.13 10.70
CA ASN A 204 -7.05 -14.79 9.88
C ASN A 204 -8.11 -15.53 10.72
N ALA A 205 -7.93 -15.64 12.04
CA ALA A 205 -8.94 -16.26 12.91
C ALA A 205 -10.23 -15.41 12.98
N GLY A 206 -11.39 -16.02 12.81
CA GLY A 206 -12.68 -15.33 12.91
C GLY A 206 -13.15 -14.62 11.64
N GLY A 207 -12.49 -14.86 10.51
CA GLY A 207 -12.89 -14.38 9.19
C GLY A 207 -12.05 -13.21 8.68
N ASP A 208 -12.12 -13.01 7.38
CA ASP A 208 -11.22 -12.10 6.66
C ASP A 208 -11.64 -10.63 6.69
N THR A 209 -12.95 -10.40 6.81
CA THR A 209 -13.59 -9.11 6.55
C THR A 209 -14.57 -8.74 7.63
N VAL A 210 -14.81 -7.44 7.79
CA VAL A 210 -15.94 -6.90 8.57
C VAL A 210 -16.97 -6.25 7.63
N PRO A 211 -18.22 -6.06 8.08
CA PRO A 211 -19.20 -5.26 7.34
C PRO A 211 -18.73 -3.82 7.11
N ASP A 212 -19.36 -3.12 6.17
CA ASP A 212 -19.15 -1.69 5.88
C ASP A 212 -17.75 -1.28 5.39
N ILE A 213 -16.92 -2.27 5.02
CA ILE A 213 -15.68 -2.08 4.26
C ILE A 213 -15.77 -2.87 2.97
N ASP A 214 -15.45 -2.25 1.84
CA ASP A 214 -15.29 -2.97 0.57
C ASP A 214 -13.83 -3.41 0.40
N TYR A 215 -13.62 -4.68 0.09
CA TYR A 215 -12.31 -5.27 -0.09
C TYR A 215 -12.09 -5.63 -1.55
N THR A 216 -10.99 -5.16 -2.12
CA THR A 216 -10.54 -5.58 -3.46
C THR A 216 -9.13 -6.11 -3.37
N VAL A 217 -8.88 -7.29 -3.93
CA VAL A 217 -7.54 -7.84 -4.10
C VAL A 217 -7.25 -7.90 -5.59
N ILE A 218 -6.15 -7.29 -6.02
CA ILE A 218 -5.63 -7.38 -7.39
C ILE A 218 -4.34 -8.18 -7.30
N GLN A 219 -4.33 -9.34 -7.96
CA GLN A 219 -3.27 -10.32 -7.85
C GLN A 219 -2.81 -10.76 -9.23
N THR A 220 -1.51 -10.95 -9.40
CA THR A 220 -0.93 -11.56 -10.60
C THR A 220 -0.70 -13.07 -10.42
N LYS A 221 -0.90 -13.85 -11.49
CA LYS A 221 -0.54 -15.29 -11.54
C LYS A 221 0.99 -15.49 -11.53
N TYR A 222 1.75 -14.44 -11.87
CA TYR A 222 3.21 -14.43 -11.92
C TYR A 222 3.85 -13.92 -10.61
N ASP A 223 3.16 -14.06 -9.50
CA ASP A 223 3.67 -13.64 -8.20
C ASP A 223 4.65 -14.68 -7.67
N ASP A 224 5.95 -14.35 -7.72
CA ASP A 224 7.03 -15.22 -7.24
C ASP A 224 7.29 -15.07 -5.73
N VAL A 225 6.55 -14.18 -5.08
CA VAL A 225 6.70 -13.87 -3.67
C VAL A 225 5.59 -14.53 -2.90
N VAL A 226 4.36 -14.07 -3.03
CA VAL A 226 3.19 -14.68 -2.39
C VAL A 226 2.81 -15.93 -3.19
N THR A 227 3.32 -17.08 -2.77
CA THR A 227 3.18 -18.36 -3.48
C THR A 227 2.47 -19.41 -2.62
N PRO A 228 1.41 -20.09 -3.15
CA PRO A 228 0.75 -19.81 -4.43
C PRO A 228 0.08 -18.42 -4.43
N TYR A 229 -0.04 -17.79 -5.61
CA TYR A 229 -0.62 -16.43 -5.74
C TYR A 229 -2.00 -16.29 -5.10
N THR A 230 -2.77 -17.38 -5.02
CA THR A 230 -4.08 -17.42 -4.38
C THR A 230 -4.03 -17.15 -2.88
N ASN A 231 -2.87 -17.25 -2.21
CA ASN A 231 -2.70 -16.83 -0.82
C ASN A 231 -2.95 -15.33 -0.59
N ALA A 232 -2.97 -14.54 -1.66
CA ALA A 232 -3.34 -13.14 -1.57
C ALA A 232 -4.84 -12.92 -1.43
N PHE A 233 -5.66 -13.84 -1.94
CA PHE A 233 -7.10 -13.68 -1.94
C PHE A 233 -7.68 -13.74 -0.54
N LEU A 234 -8.72 -12.94 -0.33
CA LEU A 234 -9.58 -13.06 0.84
C LEU A 234 -10.67 -14.09 0.55
N GLU A 235 -11.22 -14.70 1.60
CA GLU A 235 -12.39 -15.56 1.50
C GLU A 235 -13.56 -14.85 0.80
N ALA A 236 -14.33 -15.62 0.02
CA ALA A 236 -15.46 -15.07 -0.72
C ALA A 236 -16.54 -14.53 0.24
N ALA A 237 -16.84 -13.25 0.12
CA ALA A 237 -17.88 -12.55 0.85
C ALA A 237 -18.56 -11.50 -0.04
N PRO A 238 -19.76 -11.01 0.29
CA PRO A 238 -20.50 -10.04 -0.54
C PRO A 238 -19.74 -8.73 -0.83
N ASN A 239 -18.82 -8.35 0.05
CA ASN A 239 -18.00 -7.14 0.00
C ASN A 239 -16.54 -7.44 -0.42
N VAL A 240 -16.27 -8.60 -1.02
CA VAL A 240 -14.92 -8.99 -1.48
C VAL A 240 -14.90 -9.14 -3.01
N LYS A 241 -13.95 -8.48 -3.66
CA LYS A 241 -13.63 -8.65 -5.08
C LYS A 241 -12.18 -9.11 -5.23
N ASN A 242 -11.97 -10.40 -5.51
CA ASN A 242 -10.66 -10.94 -5.89
C ASN A 242 -10.52 -10.88 -7.41
N ILE A 243 -9.45 -10.24 -7.90
CA ILE A 243 -9.16 -10.02 -9.31
C ILE A 243 -7.84 -10.69 -9.64
N VAL A 244 -7.85 -11.52 -10.68
CA VAL A 244 -6.63 -12.03 -11.29
C VAL A 244 -6.29 -11.16 -12.49
N LEU A 245 -5.11 -10.54 -12.49
CA LEU A 245 -4.70 -9.56 -13.49
C LEU A 245 -4.74 -10.14 -14.91
N GLN A 246 -4.32 -11.40 -15.08
CA GLN A 246 -4.33 -12.09 -16.37
C GLN A 246 -5.73 -12.42 -16.89
N ASP A 247 -6.76 -12.40 -16.04
CA ASP A 247 -8.15 -12.56 -16.50
C ASP A 247 -8.70 -11.22 -17.04
N VAL A 248 -8.09 -10.10 -16.64
CA VAL A 248 -8.37 -8.74 -17.16
C VAL A 248 -7.55 -8.45 -18.41
N CYS A 249 -6.26 -8.75 -18.39
CA CYS A 249 -5.35 -8.58 -19.51
C CYS A 249 -4.38 -9.78 -19.62
N PRO A 250 -4.63 -10.73 -20.55
CA PRO A 250 -3.75 -11.88 -20.73
C PRO A 250 -2.32 -11.54 -21.22
N ALA A 251 -2.09 -10.32 -21.71
CA ALA A 251 -0.78 -9.84 -22.15
C ALA A 251 0.05 -9.19 -21.02
N ASP A 252 -0.50 -9.14 -19.82
CA ASP A 252 0.14 -8.58 -18.64
C ASP A 252 0.95 -9.67 -17.91
N PHE A 253 2.26 -9.50 -17.86
CA PHE A 253 3.22 -10.40 -17.21
C PHE A 253 3.85 -9.78 -15.96
N THR A 254 3.23 -8.73 -15.40
CA THR A 254 3.69 -8.12 -14.15
C THR A 254 3.82 -9.16 -13.04
N ASP A 255 4.92 -9.07 -12.28
CA ASP A 255 5.18 -9.86 -11.09
C ASP A 255 4.81 -9.09 -9.81
N HIS A 256 5.18 -9.66 -8.65
CA HIS A 256 4.93 -9.06 -7.34
C HIS A 256 5.49 -7.64 -7.20
N LEU A 257 6.69 -7.36 -7.71
CA LEU A 257 7.34 -6.07 -7.53
C LEU A 257 6.81 -5.02 -8.52
N GLY A 258 6.41 -5.46 -9.71
CA GLY A 258 5.90 -4.58 -10.76
C GLY A 258 4.50 -4.03 -10.49
N ILE A 259 3.66 -4.75 -9.75
CA ILE A 259 2.22 -4.47 -9.66
C ILE A 259 1.83 -3.05 -9.19
N PRO A 260 2.57 -2.33 -8.32
CA PRO A 260 2.25 -0.95 -7.96
C PRO A 260 2.51 0.08 -9.07
N TYR A 261 3.20 -0.32 -10.13
CA TYR A 261 3.56 0.48 -11.31
C TYR A 261 2.85 -0.01 -12.58
N ASP A 262 1.97 -1.01 -12.45
CA ASP A 262 1.30 -1.63 -13.56
C ASP A 262 0.05 -0.81 -13.98
N PRO A 263 -0.07 -0.38 -15.25
CA PRO A 263 -1.17 0.47 -15.68
C PRO A 263 -2.55 -0.23 -15.71
N ILE A 264 -2.60 -1.56 -15.81
CA ILE A 264 -3.85 -2.34 -15.68
C ILE A 264 -4.24 -2.40 -14.21
N ALA A 265 -3.30 -2.70 -13.31
CA ALA A 265 -3.56 -2.71 -11.87
C ALA A 265 -3.95 -1.32 -11.34
N GLU A 266 -3.27 -0.26 -11.78
CA GLU A 266 -3.62 1.14 -11.49
C GLU A 266 -5.06 1.46 -11.88
N ARG A 267 -5.51 0.98 -13.05
CA ARG A 267 -6.91 1.15 -13.47
C ARG A 267 -7.87 0.37 -12.57
N GLU A 268 -7.54 -0.85 -12.18
CA GLU A 268 -8.38 -1.62 -11.24
C GLU A 268 -8.43 -0.97 -9.85
N VAL A 269 -7.35 -0.32 -9.39
CA VAL A 269 -7.36 0.49 -8.16
C VAL A 269 -8.34 1.66 -8.30
N LEU A 270 -8.27 2.43 -9.40
CA LEU A 270 -9.21 3.52 -9.67
C LEU A 270 -10.66 3.00 -9.73
N ASN A 271 -10.89 1.85 -10.37
CA ASN A 271 -12.22 1.24 -10.44
C ASN A 271 -12.73 0.79 -9.07
N ALA A 272 -11.86 0.34 -8.18
CA ALA A 272 -12.24 -0.03 -6.81
C ALA A 272 -12.52 1.22 -5.95
N LEU A 273 -11.75 2.28 -6.14
CA LEU A 273 -11.94 3.58 -5.46
C LEU A 273 -13.22 4.29 -5.94
N ASP A 274 -13.61 4.14 -7.20
CA ASP A 274 -14.87 4.67 -7.74
C ASP A 274 -15.60 3.65 -8.64
N PRO A 275 -16.35 2.71 -8.03
CA PRO A 275 -17.07 1.67 -8.78
C PRO A 275 -18.19 2.21 -9.67
N ALA A 276 -18.74 3.39 -9.35
CA ALA A 276 -19.84 3.98 -10.13
C ALA A 276 -19.38 4.47 -11.51
N HIS A 277 -18.10 4.81 -11.64
CA HIS A 277 -17.49 5.28 -12.89
C HIS A 277 -16.35 4.36 -13.37
N ALA A 278 -16.38 3.09 -12.97
CA ALA A 278 -15.38 2.10 -13.36
C ALA A 278 -15.21 2.00 -14.89
N GLN A 279 -13.96 1.92 -15.34
CA GLN A 279 -13.59 1.83 -16.76
C GLN A 279 -12.83 0.53 -17.03
N THR A 280 -13.12 -0.13 -18.13
CA THR A 280 -12.36 -1.31 -18.57
C THR A 280 -10.88 -0.94 -18.80
N PRO A 281 -9.93 -1.66 -18.17
CA PRO A 281 -8.51 -1.45 -18.44
C PRO A 281 -8.14 -1.64 -19.90
N LYS A 282 -7.23 -0.78 -20.39
CA LYS A 282 -6.65 -0.95 -21.73
C LYS A 282 -5.56 -2.01 -21.64
N CYS A 283 -5.86 -3.21 -22.10
CA CYS A 283 -4.89 -4.30 -22.09
C CYS A 283 -3.68 -3.97 -22.97
N VAL A 284 -2.50 -3.99 -22.36
CA VAL A 284 -1.21 -3.74 -22.99
C VAL A 284 -0.21 -4.76 -22.48
N PHE A 285 0.88 -4.97 -23.22
CA PHE A 285 1.98 -5.79 -22.73
C PHE A 285 2.69 -5.09 -21.58
N VAL A 286 2.81 -5.76 -20.43
CA VAL A 286 3.60 -5.29 -19.29
C VAL A 286 4.62 -6.38 -18.94
N PRO A 287 5.93 -6.07 -18.96
CA PRO A 287 6.95 -7.06 -18.64
C PRO A 287 7.09 -7.26 -17.12
N PRO A 288 7.60 -8.43 -16.71
CA PRO A 288 8.00 -8.68 -15.32
C PRO A 288 9.21 -7.82 -14.93
N VAL A 289 9.41 -7.61 -13.63
CA VAL A 289 10.59 -6.95 -13.05
C VAL A 289 11.70 -7.98 -12.73
N ILE A 290 11.33 -9.15 -12.25
CA ILE A 290 12.19 -10.24 -11.81
C ILE A 290 12.21 -11.39 -12.83
N SER A 291 11.03 -11.88 -13.24
CA SER A 291 10.84 -13.25 -13.75
C SER A 291 10.35 -13.35 -15.18
#